data_AF-A0A1C7P9R6-F1
#
_entry.id   AF-A0A1C7P9R6-F1
#
_cell.length_a   1.000
_cell.length_b   1.000
_cell.length_c   1.000
_cell.angle_alpha   90.00
_cell.angle_beta   90.00
_cell.angle_gamma   90.00
#
_symmetry.space_group_name_H-M   'P 1'
#
loop_
_entity.id
_entity.type
_entity.pdbx_description
1 polymer ?
#
loop_
_entity_poly.entity_id
_entity_poly.type
_entity_poly.pdbx_seq_one_letter_code
_entity_poly.pdbx_strand_id
1 'polypeptide(L)'
;MATKLSERQRKSLFAVSRKAWNQIAGTGAYGSYEEFRRTLSTQHCGQDSFTQLSNSDYGRLYDAFAGIAGEANPAKSYQTYTPHAKAVHFLKDAIMRFELPLVYMAKLIRDKFHITIEAGWTLDDMCAMLKPGQVWQLVYTVNNRGRAKVRREIDALGLDEPPIEHHATQPSVPPERLADHFNIRGPGKR
;
A
#
# COMPACT_ATOMS: atom_id res chain seq x y z
N MET A 1 21.49 1.66 -0.45
CA MET A 1 21.18 0.63 0.56
C MET A 1 19.68 0.44 0.52
N ALA A 2 19.22 -0.73 0.10
CA ALA A 2 17.79 -1.01 -0.02
C ALA A 2 17.16 -1.04 1.38
N THR A 3 16.04 -0.35 1.56
CA THR A 3 15.31 -0.33 2.83
C THR A 3 14.76 -1.72 3.11
N LYS A 4 15.01 -2.26 4.31
CA LYS A 4 14.45 -3.56 4.72
C LYS A 4 12.94 -3.47 4.89
N LEU A 5 12.27 -4.61 4.73
CA LEU A 5 10.83 -4.73 4.99
C LEU A 5 10.45 -4.22 6.38
N SER A 6 9.38 -3.43 6.43
CA SER A 6 8.73 -3.08 7.69
C SER A 6 8.12 -4.32 8.37
N GLU A 7 7.89 -4.24 9.68
CA GLU A 7 7.20 -5.31 10.42
C GLU A 7 5.81 -5.62 9.85
N ARG A 8 5.07 -4.58 9.44
CA ARG A 8 3.75 -4.73 8.83
C ARG A 8 3.82 -5.49 7.51
N GLN A 9 4.78 -5.17 6.65
CA GLN A 9 4.99 -5.89 5.39
C GLN A 9 5.36 -7.35 5.63
N ARG A 10 6.23 -7.63 6.61
CA ARG A 10 6.57 -9.02 6.96
C ARG A 10 5.36 -9.80 7.46
N LYS A 11 4.54 -9.22 8.35
CA LYS A 11 3.29 -9.84 8.82
C LYS A 11 2.32 -10.12 7.66
N SER A 12 2.18 -9.18 6.74
CA SER A 12 1.35 -9.34 5.53
C SER A 12 1.85 -10.49 4.65
N LEU A 13 3.16 -10.55 4.38
CA LEU A 13 3.76 -11.65 3.62
C LEU A 13 3.53 -13.00 4.28
N PHE A 14 3.70 -13.09 5.61
CA PHE A 14 3.43 -14.32 6.36
C PHE A 14 1.97 -14.77 6.26
N ALA A 15 1.02 -13.83 6.33
CA ALA A 15 -0.40 -14.13 6.23
C ALA A 15 -0.75 -14.69 4.84
N VAL A 16 -0.34 -13.99 3.77
CA VAL A 16 -0.64 -14.41 2.40
C VAL A 16 0.11 -15.69 2.02
N SER A 17 1.36 -15.87 2.46
CA SER A 17 2.12 -17.10 2.18
C SER A 17 1.50 -18.32 2.87
N ARG A 18 0.95 -18.13 4.08
CA ARG A 18 0.24 -19.21 4.79
C ARG A 18 -1.05 -19.58 4.08
N LYS A 19 -1.81 -18.59 3.61
CA LYS A 19 -3.02 -18.83 2.82
C LYS A 19 -2.70 -19.56 1.51
N ALA A 20 -1.68 -19.10 0.78
CA ALA A 20 -1.19 -19.75 -0.42
C ALA A 20 -0.79 -21.21 -0.18
N TRP A 21 -0.05 -21.49 0.90
CA TRP A 21 0.30 -22.86 1.29
C TRP A 21 -0.93 -23.73 1.56
N ASN A 22 -1.88 -23.23 2.35
CA ASN A 22 -3.10 -23.99 2.66
C ASN A 22 -3.88 -24.34 1.39
N GLN A 23 -3.91 -23.44 0.40
CA GLN A 23 -4.57 -23.66 -0.88
C GLN A 23 -3.95 -24.85 -1.64
N ILE A 24 -2.62 -24.91 -1.75
CA ILE A 24 -1.92 -25.96 -2.50
C ILE A 24 -1.77 -27.26 -1.70
N ALA A 25 -1.62 -27.17 -0.37
CA ALA A 25 -1.59 -28.34 0.50
C ALA A 25 -2.94 -29.08 0.45
N GLY A 26 -4.05 -28.33 0.37
CA GLY A 26 -5.39 -28.89 0.16
C GLY A 26 -5.55 -29.66 -1.16
N THR A 27 -4.72 -29.38 -2.17
CA THR A 27 -4.72 -30.08 -3.47
C THR A 27 -3.67 -31.21 -3.54
N GLY A 28 -3.02 -31.56 -2.43
CA GLY A 28 -2.05 -32.65 -2.37
C GLY A 28 -0.59 -32.26 -2.65
N ALA A 29 -0.23 -30.98 -2.50
CA ALA A 29 1.16 -30.55 -2.63
C ALA A 29 2.07 -31.25 -1.60
N TYR A 30 3.21 -31.75 -2.06
CA TYR A 30 4.23 -32.41 -1.24
C TYR A 30 5.23 -31.39 -0.67
N GLY A 31 5.68 -31.63 0.56
CA GLY A 31 6.69 -30.82 1.25
C GLY A 31 6.15 -30.06 2.47
N SER A 32 6.97 -29.15 3.00
CA SER A 32 6.63 -28.32 4.15
C SER A 32 6.33 -26.87 3.76
N TYR A 33 5.55 -26.19 4.61
CA TYR A 33 5.30 -24.75 4.49
C TYR A 33 6.59 -23.94 4.37
N GLU A 34 7.63 -24.32 5.11
CA GLU A 34 8.90 -23.59 5.13
C GLU A 34 9.68 -23.76 3.83
N GLU A 35 9.71 -24.97 3.25
CA GLU A 35 10.30 -25.23 1.93
C GLU A 35 9.56 -24.49 0.81
N PHE A 36 8.23 -24.49 0.85
CA PHE A 36 7.39 -23.71 -0.07
C PHE A 36 7.74 -22.23 -0.01
N ARG A 37 7.75 -21.66 1.20
CA ARG A 37 8.05 -20.24 1.44
C ARG A 37 9.45 -19.88 0.94
N ARG A 38 10.47 -20.68 1.27
CA ARG A 38 11.85 -20.45 0.84
C ARG A 38 11.99 -20.53 -0.67
N THR A 39 11.42 -21.57 -1.28
CA THR A 39 11.47 -21.78 -2.74
C THR A 39 10.91 -20.57 -3.49
N LEU A 40 9.70 -20.13 -3.15
CA LEU A 40 9.09 -18.95 -3.78
C LEU A 40 9.87 -17.67 -3.51
N SER A 41 10.37 -17.47 -2.29
CA SER A 41 11.17 -16.29 -1.95
C SER A 41 12.45 -16.24 -2.78
N THR A 42 13.16 -17.36 -2.92
CA THR A 42 14.37 -17.48 -3.73
C THR A 42 14.08 -17.27 -5.21
N GLN A 43 13.00 -17.87 -5.73
CA GLN A 43 12.63 -17.72 -7.14
C GLN A 43 12.30 -16.28 -7.53
N HIS A 44 11.56 -15.55 -6.68
CA HIS A 44 11.09 -14.20 -7.02
C HIS A 44 12.04 -13.08 -6.57
N CYS A 45 12.86 -13.31 -5.55
CA CYS A 45 13.64 -12.27 -4.89
C CYS A 45 15.12 -12.65 -4.69
N GLY A 46 15.53 -13.88 -5.00
CA GLY A 46 16.90 -14.36 -4.80
C GLY A 46 17.31 -14.48 -3.31
N GLN A 47 16.35 -14.42 -2.38
CA GLN A 47 16.57 -14.51 -0.93
C GLN A 47 15.56 -15.50 -0.35
N ASP A 48 15.97 -16.34 0.61
CA ASP A 48 15.10 -17.36 1.21
C ASP A 48 14.40 -16.88 2.50
N SER A 49 14.84 -15.75 3.05
CA SER A 49 14.35 -15.18 4.30
C SER A 49 13.71 -13.81 4.13
N PHE A 50 12.52 -13.64 4.73
CA PHE A 50 11.83 -12.34 4.77
C PHE A 50 12.61 -11.26 5.54
N THR A 51 13.61 -11.62 6.35
CA THR A 51 14.47 -10.64 7.05
C THR A 51 15.56 -10.04 6.18
N GLN A 52 15.85 -10.68 5.04
CA GLN A 52 16.83 -10.24 4.04
C GLN A 52 16.18 -9.46 2.89
N LEU A 53 14.86 -9.56 2.73
CA LEU A 53 14.11 -8.86 1.70
C LEU A 53 14.11 -7.34 1.89
N SER A 54 14.09 -6.64 0.76
CA SER A 54 13.93 -5.20 0.68
C SER A 54 12.49 -4.78 0.40
N ASN A 55 12.16 -3.51 0.61
CA ASN A 55 10.86 -2.94 0.26
C ASN A 55 10.52 -3.13 -1.23
N SER A 56 11.53 -3.13 -2.12
CA SER A 56 11.37 -3.39 -3.56
C SER A 56 11.07 -4.86 -3.90
N ASP A 57 11.25 -5.78 -2.95
CA ASP A 57 10.92 -7.20 -3.12
C ASP A 57 9.51 -7.51 -2.63
N TYR A 58 8.98 -6.70 -1.71
CA TYR A 58 7.69 -6.93 -1.05
C TYR A 58 6.58 -7.27 -2.03
N GLY A 59 6.36 -6.43 -3.03
CA GLY A 59 5.20 -6.59 -3.90
C GLY A 59 5.34 -7.73 -4.88
N ARG A 60 6.53 -7.96 -5.44
CA ARG A 60 6.79 -9.13 -6.29
C ARG A 60 6.46 -10.43 -5.56
N LEU A 61 6.88 -10.54 -4.30
CA LEU A 61 6.65 -11.73 -3.51
C LEU A 61 5.21 -11.83 -2.99
N TYR A 62 4.60 -10.70 -2.63
CA TYR A 62 3.20 -10.63 -2.25
C TYR A 62 2.30 -11.10 -3.40
N ASP A 63 2.51 -10.59 -4.61
CA ASP A 63 1.72 -10.96 -5.79
C ASP A 63 1.85 -12.44 -6.13
N ALA A 64 3.06 -13.00 -6.00
CA ALA A 64 3.29 -14.43 -6.21
C ALA A 64 2.47 -15.29 -5.24
N PHE A 65 2.49 -14.96 -3.94
CA PHE A 65 1.67 -15.65 -2.95
C PHE A 65 0.17 -15.41 -3.16
N ALA A 66 -0.23 -14.17 -3.46
CA ALA A 66 -1.63 -13.81 -3.71
C ALA A 66 -2.19 -14.57 -4.92
N GLY A 67 -1.39 -14.75 -5.98
CA GLY A 67 -1.76 -15.56 -7.14
C GLY A 67 -2.08 -17.00 -6.79
N ILE A 68 -1.24 -17.62 -5.98
CA ILE A 68 -1.47 -18.99 -5.51
C ILE A 68 -2.68 -19.06 -4.56
N ALA A 69 -2.86 -18.04 -3.72
CA ALA A 69 -4.00 -17.95 -2.80
C ALA A 69 -5.35 -17.65 -3.48
N GLY A 70 -5.38 -17.43 -4.81
CA GLY A 70 -6.58 -17.01 -5.53
C GLY A 70 -7.00 -15.56 -5.25
N GLU A 71 -6.11 -14.76 -4.65
CA GLU A 71 -6.31 -13.35 -4.31
C GLU A 71 -5.54 -12.41 -5.27
N ALA A 72 -4.92 -12.95 -6.32
CA ALA A 72 -4.30 -12.10 -7.34
C ALA A 72 -5.37 -11.21 -7.95
N ASN A 73 -5.23 -9.92 -7.69
CA ASN A 73 -5.95 -8.90 -8.40
C ASN A 73 -4.98 -8.31 -9.44
N PRO A 74 -5.18 -8.58 -10.75
CA PRO A 74 -4.32 -8.04 -11.80
C PRO A 74 -4.29 -6.52 -11.80
N ALA A 75 -5.38 -5.88 -11.40
CA ALA A 75 -5.46 -4.43 -11.20
C ALA A 75 -4.78 -3.95 -9.91
N LYS A 76 -4.16 -4.81 -9.11
CA LYS A 76 -3.37 -4.44 -7.91
C LYS A 76 -1.96 -5.06 -7.90
N SER A 77 -1.55 -5.71 -8.99
CA SER A 77 -0.21 -6.28 -9.15
C SER A 77 0.85 -5.19 -9.04
N TYR A 78 1.81 -5.38 -8.13
CA TYR A 78 2.97 -4.50 -7.94
C TYR A 78 3.84 -4.40 -9.20
N GLN A 79 3.84 -5.44 -10.05
CA GLN A 79 4.57 -5.42 -11.32
C GLN A 79 3.92 -4.56 -12.40
N THR A 80 2.62 -4.24 -12.28
CA THR A 80 1.89 -3.55 -13.36
C THR A 80 1.86 -2.02 -13.17
N TYR A 81 2.18 -1.53 -11.98
CA TYR A 81 2.14 -0.09 -11.70
C TYR A 81 3.50 0.60 -11.82
N THR A 82 3.57 1.67 -12.61
CA THR A 82 4.63 2.66 -12.44
C THR A 82 4.55 3.27 -11.03
N PRO A 83 5.66 3.78 -10.46
CA PRO A 83 5.64 4.41 -9.14
C PRO A 83 4.58 5.52 -9.01
N HIS A 84 4.31 6.24 -10.10
CA HIS A 84 3.26 7.25 -10.16
C HIS A 84 1.87 6.62 -10.14
N ALA A 85 1.59 5.69 -11.06
CA ALA A 85 0.29 5.05 -11.17
C ALA A 85 -0.09 4.30 -9.87
N LYS A 86 0.91 3.71 -9.19
CA LYS A 86 0.74 3.14 -7.86
C LYS A 86 0.28 4.18 -6.84
N ALA A 87 0.96 5.32 -6.76
CA ALA A 87 0.62 6.38 -5.82
C ALA A 87 -0.80 6.92 -6.08
N VAL A 88 -1.18 7.08 -7.36
CA VAL A 88 -2.53 7.52 -7.75
C VAL A 88 -3.59 6.49 -7.36
N HIS A 89 -3.32 5.20 -7.55
CA HIS A 89 -4.22 4.13 -7.11
C HIS A 89 -4.46 4.20 -5.58
N PHE A 90 -3.41 4.31 -4.78
CA PHE A 90 -3.54 4.46 -3.32
C PHE A 90 -4.27 5.75 -2.92
N LEU A 91 -4.13 6.81 -3.69
CA LEU A 91 -4.83 8.07 -3.43
C LEU A 91 -6.33 7.92 -3.70
N LYS A 92 -6.71 7.27 -4.82
CA LYS A 92 -8.10 6.95 -5.15
C LYS A 92 -8.76 6.10 -4.05
N ASP A 93 -8.09 5.03 -3.63
CA ASP A 93 -8.57 4.17 -2.52
C ASP A 93 -8.78 4.98 -1.23
N ALA A 94 -7.86 5.89 -0.90
CA ALA A 94 -7.97 6.71 0.31
C ALA A 94 -9.09 7.76 0.20
N ILE A 95 -9.27 8.39 -0.95
CA ILE A 95 -10.35 9.35 -1.20
C ILE A 95 -11.71 8.67 -1.08
N MET A 96 -11.86 7.47 -1.68
CA MET A 96 -13.08 6.68 -1.59
C MET A 96 -13.37 6.26 -0.14
N ARG A 97 -12.35 5.76 0.59
CA ARG A 97 -12.51 5.32 1.98
C ARG A 97 -13.03 6.42 2.90
N PHE A 98 -12.57 7.65 2.71
CA PHE A 98 -12.96 8.79 3.56
C PHE A 98 -14.00 9.70 2.91
N GLU A 99 -14.60 9.25 1.79
CA GLU A 99 -15.65 9.95 1.03
C GLU A 99 -15.30 11.42 0.74
N LEU A 100 -14.04 11.68 0.37
CA LEU A 100 -13.58 13.05 0.15
C LEU A 100 -13.99 13.55 -1.24
N PRO A 101 -14.59 14.75 -1.35
CA PRO A 101 -14.98 15.29 -2.65
C PRO A 101 -13.74 15.74 -3.45
N LEU A 102 -13.81 15.64 -4.77
CA LEU A 102 -12.72 16.04 -5.66
C LEU A 102 -12.34 17.53 -5.51
N VAL A 103 -13.33 18.39 -5.21
CA VAL A 103 -13.12 19.82 -4.92
C VAL A 103 -12.18 20.01 -3.72
N TYR A 104 -12.29 19.17 -2.69
CA TYR A 104 -11.38 19.20 -1.55
C TYR A 104 -9.96 18.81 -1.95
N MET A 105 -9.82 17.81 -2.83
CA MET A 105 -8.51 17.41 -3.36
C MET A 105 -7.87 18.51 -4.19
N ALA A 106 -8.64 19.18 -5.06
CA ALA A 106 -8.16 20.30 -5.84
C ALA A 106 -7.64 21.43 -4.92
N LYS A 107 -8.40 21.80 -3.88
CA LYS A 107 -7.96 22.78 -2.89
C LYS A 107 -6.66 22.33 -2.19
N LEU A 108 -6.59 21.09 -1.74
CA LEU A 108 -5.42 20.55 -1.05
C LEU A 108 -4.16 20.57 -1.94
N ILE A 109 -4.30 20.21 -3.22
CA ILE A 109 -3.19 20.20 -4.19
C ILE A 109 -2.72 21.63 -4.46
N ARG A 110 -3.66 22.56 -4.67
CA ARG A 110 -3.35 23.98 -4.85
C ARG A 110 -2.61 24.56 -3.66
N ASP A 111 -3.11 24.32 -2.45
CA ASP A 111 -2.52 24.86 -1.22
C ASP A 111 -1.13 24.27 -0.93
N LYS A 112 -0.95 22.97 -1.19
CA LYS A 112 0.27 22.24 -0.82
C LYS A 112 1.38 22.30 -1.85
N PHE A 113 1.03 22.33 -3.14
CA PHE A 113 1.98 22.25 -4.24
C PHE A 113 1.96 23.47 -5.15
N HIS A 114 1.11 24.46 -4.85
CA HIS A 114 1.00 25.71 -5.61
C HIS A 114 0.72 25.49 -7.10
N ILE A 115 -0.09 24.46 -7.41
CA ILE A 115 -0.51 24.12 -8.78
C ILE A 115 -1.84 24.78 -9.08
N THR A 116 -1.93 25.44 -10.24
CA THR A 116 -3.18 25.94 -10.78
C THR A 116 -4.03 24.77 -11.27
N ILE A 117 -5.27 24.69 -10.82
CA ILE A 117 -6.23 23.65 -11.18
C ILE A 117 -7.43 24.31 -11.81
N GLU A 118 -7.80 23.85 -13.00
CA GLU A 118 -8.91 24.39 -13.78
C GLU A 118 -10.21 23.61 -13.50
N ALA A 119 -11.34 24.24 -13.84
CA ALA A 119 -12.63 23.59 -13.76
C ALA A 119 -12.72 22.43 -14.77
N GLY A 120 -13.31 21.31 -14.35
CA GLY A 120 -13.48 20.12 -15.19
C GLY A 120 -12.32 19.11 -15.12
N TRP A 121 -11.20 19.45 -14.47
CA TRP A 121 -10.10 18.49 -14.27
C TRP A 121 -10.54 17.31 -13.40
N THR A 122 -10.17 16.10 -13.84
CA THR A 122 -10.32 14.87 -13.09
C THR A 122 -9.19 14.71 -12.06
N LEU A 123 -9.32 13.73 -11.16
CA LEU A 123 -8.23 13.40 -10.24
C LEU A 123 -6.96 12.97 -10.99
N ASP A 124 -7.11 12.26 -12.12
CA ASP A 124 -5.98 11.80 -12.91
C ASP A 124 -5.25 12.98 -13.56
N ASP A 125 -5.98 13.98 -14.06
CA ASP A 125 -5.39 15.22 -14.62
C ASP A 125 -4.59 15.98 -13.55
N MET A 126 -5.17 16.13 -12.35
CA MET A 126 -4.47 16.76 -11.22
C MET A 126 -3.21 15.96 -10.82
N CYS A 127 -3.29 14.63 -10.82
CA CYS A 127 -2.16 13.79 -10.45
C CYS A 127 -1.06 13.75 -11.51
N ALA A 128 -1.40 13.91 -12.79
CA ALA A 128 -0.43 13.95 -13.89
C ALA A 128 0.57 15.11 -13.73
N MET A 129 0.15 16.21 -13.09
CA MET A 129 0.99 17.37 -12.78
C MET A 129 1.92 17.17 -11.57
N LEU A 130 1.79 16.04 -10.86
CA LEU A 130 2.51 15.76 -9.62
C LEU A 130 3.56 14.69 -9.81
N LYS A 131 4.72 14.88 -9.16
CA LYS A 131 5.72 13.82 -9.01
C LYS A 131 5.18 12.69 -8.12
N PRO A 132 5.62 11.43 -8.29
CA PRO A 132 5.15 10.30 -7.47
C PRO A 132 5.22 10.57 -5.96
N GLY A 133 6.31 11.18 -5.47
CA GLY A 133 6.45 11.54 -4.06
C GLY A 133 5.43 12.57 -3.56
N GLN A 134 5.00 13.51 -4.42
CA GLN A 134 3.95 14.48 -4.10
C GLN A 134 2.58 13.80 -4.02
N VAL A 135 2.29 12.86 -4.92
CA VAL A 135 1.08 12.04 -4.84
C VAL A 135 1.07 11.23 -3.54
N TRP A 136 2.19 10.61 -3.16
CA TRP A 136 2.31 9.94 -1.87
C TRP A 136 2.06 10.88 -0.68
N GLN A 137 2.60 12.10 -0.70
CA GLN A 137 2.29 13.09 0.32
C GLN A 137 0.78 13.36 0.46
N LEU A 138 0.02 13.32 -0.64
CA LEU A 138 -1.45 13.42 -0.59
C LEU A 138 -2.07 12.18 0.05
N VAL A 139 -1.66 10.97 -0.35
CA VAL A 139 -2.14 9.71 0.25
C VAL A 139 -2.01 9.76 1.77
N TYR A 140 -0.85 10.18 2.27
CA TYR A 140 -0.61 10.32 3.71
C TYR A 140 -1.47 11.39 4.38
N THR A 141 -1.62 12.54 3.71
CA THR A 141 -2.43 13.63 4.25
C THR A 141 -3.90 13.23 4.36
N VAL A 142 -4.45 12.60 3.32
CA VAL A 142 -5.81 12.09 3.27
C VAL A 142 -6.03 11.03 4.35
N ASN A 143 -5.14 10.04 4.45
CA ASN A 143 -5.26 8.99 5.46
C ASN A 143 -5.21 9.52 6.90
N ASN A 144 -4.29 10.43 7.19
CA ASN A 144 -4.16 10.98 8.55
C ASN A 144 -5.38 11.83 8.93
N ARG A 145 -5.86 12.68 8.00
CA ARG A 145 -7.04 13.52 8.23
C ARG A 145 -8.32 12.68 8.33
N GLY A 146 -8.47 11.68 7.46
CA GLY A 146 -9.58 10.75 7.46
C GLY A 146 -9.69 9.97 8.78
N ARG A 147 -8.59 9.37 9.24
CA ARG A 147 -8.54 8.68 10.54
C ARG A 147 -8.84 9.61 11.71
N ALA A 148 -8.36 10.86 11.66
CA ALA A 148 -8.66 11.84 12.69
C ALA A 148 -10.14 12.24 12.70
N LYS A 149 -10.79 12.35 11.54
CA LYS A 149 -12.24 12.57 11.43
C LYS A 149 -13.02 11.40 12.03
N VAL A 150 -12.73 10.17 11.58
CA VAL A 150 -13.37 8.95 12.09
C VAL A 150 -13.21 8.84 13.61
N ARG A 151 -12.02 9.13 14.15
CA ARG A 151 -11.80 9.13 15.61
C ARG A 151 -12.68 10.12 16.34
N ARG A 152 -12.83 11.35 15.83
CA ARG A 152 -13.72 12.35 16.45
C ARG A 152 -15.19 11.94 16.39
N GLU A 153 -15.62 11.28 15.31
CA GLU A 153 -16.98 10.79 15.18
C GLU A 153 -17.26 9.65 16.17
N ILE A 154 -16.31 8.73 16.35
CA ILE A 154 -16.35 7.68 17.38
C ILE A 154 -16.44 8.31 18.78
N ASP A 155 -15.56 9.26 19.09
CA ASP A 155 -15.53 9.96 20.39
C ASP A 155 -16.87 10.68 20.65
N ALA A 156 -17.47 11.30 19.61
CA ALA A 156 -18.75 11.99 19.72
C ALA A 156 -19.95 11.04 19.90
N LEU A 157 -19.86 9.82 19.36
CA LEU A 157 -20.89 8.78 19.49
C LEU A 157 -20.71 7.91 20.74
N GLY A 158 -19.63 8.09 21.51
CA GLY A 158 -19.33 7.31 22.71
C GLY A 158 -19.07 5.83 22.41
N LEU A 159 -18.57 5.52 21.22
CA LEU A 159 -18.24 4.16 20.81
C LEU A 159 -16.80 3.81 21.23
N ASP A 160 -16.57 2.60 21.76
CA ASP A 160 -15.23 2.15 22.16
C ASP A 160 -14.35 1.75 20.96
N GLU A 161 -14.97 1.41 19.82
CA GLU A 161 -14.27 1.01 18.60
C GLU A 161 -14.90 1.62 17.33
N PRO A 162 -14.12 1.82 16.25
CA PRO A 162 -14.66 2.23 14.97
C PRO A 162 -15.72 1.26 14.48
N PRO A 163 -16.88 1.72 13.98
CA PRO A 163 -17.76 0.87 13.20
C PRO A 163 -16.93 0.23 12.08
N ILE A 164 -17.04 -1.09 11.92
CA ILE A 164 -16.31 -1.85 10.91
C ILE A 164 -16.58 -1.21 9.54
N GLU A 165 -15.56 -0.60 8.93
CA GLU A 165 -15.67 0.08 7.63
C GLU A 165 -16.08 -0.93 6.55
N HIS A 166 -17.37 -1.02 6.21
CA HIS A 166 -17.90 -1.95 5.21
C HIS A 166 -17.34 -1.74 3.79
N HIS A 167 -16.80 -0.54 3.50
CA HIS A 167 -16.17 -0.21 2.21
C HIS A 167 -14.64 -0.33 2.22
N ALA A 168 -14.04 -0.64 3.36
CA ALA A 168 -12.61 -0.92 3.42
C ALA A 168 -12.35 -2.34 2.97
N THR A 169 -12.32 -2.58 1.65
CA THR A 169 -11.36 -3.58 1.18
C THR A 169 -10.02 -3.19 1.76
N GLN A 170 -9.50 -4.02 2.67
CA GLN A 170 -8.15 -3.83 3.17
C GLN A 170 -7.24 -3.67 1.95
N PRO A 171 -6.36 -2.66 1.90
CA PRO A 171 -5.38 -2.59 0.83
C PRO A 171 -4.59 -3.89 0.89
N SER A 172 -4.65 -4.70 -0.17
CA SER A 172 -3.87 -5.94 -0.29
C SER A 172 -2.37 -5.64 -0.09
N VAL A 173 -1.96 -4.43 -0.49
CA VAL A 173 -0.61 -3.91 -0.31
C VAL A 173 -0.69 -2.73 0.68
N PRO A 174 0.02 -2.74 1.82
CA PRO A 174 0.13 -1.56 2.67
C PRO A 174 0.92 -0.46 1.95
N PRO A 175 0.54 0.82 2.11
CA PRO A 175 1.25 1.94 1.49
C PRO A 175 2.72 2.01 1.95
N GLU A 176 3.64 2.30 1.02
CA GLU A 176 5.09 2.47 1.29
C GLU A 176 5.33 3.71 2.13
N ARG A 177 6.37 3.71 3.00
CA ARG A 177 6.63 4.82 3.92
C ARG A 177 6.91 6.10 3.13
N LEU A 178 6.41 7.24 3.63
CA LEU A 178 6.68 8.52 2.98
C LEU A 178 8.19 8.76 2.77
N ALA A 179 9.01 8.34 3.75
CA ALA A 179 10.47 8.45 3.68
C ALA A 179 11.12 7.63 2.55
N ASP A 180 10.47 6.59 2.02
CA ASP A 180 10.99 5.82 0.89
C ASP A 180 10.93 6.63 -0.43
N HIS A 181 10.10 7.69 -0.47
CA HIS A 181 9.90 8.53 -1.67
C HIS A 181 10.68 9.85 -1.66
N PHE A 182 11.26 10.22 -0.52
CA PHE A 182 12.14 11.39 -0.40
C PHE A 182 13.52 10.85 -0.05
N ASN A 183 14.53 11.16 -0.86
CA ASN A 183 15.90 10.68 -0.68
C ASN A 183 16.60 11.34 0.53
N ILE A 184 15.95 11.35 1.70
CA ILE A 184 16.41 11.98 2.93
C ILE A 184 17.33 10.98 3.62
N ARG A 185 18.56 10.86 3.10
CA ARG A 185 19.69 10.59 3.97
C ARG A 185 19.87 11.82 4.85
N GLY A 186 19.22 11.85 5.99
CA GLY A 186 19.59 12.78 7.05
C GLY A 186 21.05 12.53 7.44
N PRO A 187 21.85 13.57 7.75
CA PRO A 187 23.24 13.39 8.16
C PRO A 187 23.25 12.50 9.41
N GLY A 188 23.91 11.35 9.31
CA GLY A 188 24.06 10.42 10.41
C GLY A 188 24.66 11.15 11.60
N LYS A 189 23.98 11.07 12.75
CA LYS A 189 24.64 11.30 14.02
C LYS A 189 25.62 10.15 14.22
N ARG A 190 26.90 10.52 14.21
CA ARG A 190 28.01 9.73 14.76
C ARG A 190 27.80 9.53 16.26
#